data_AF-A0A5K1GA45-F1
#
_entry.id   AF-A0A5K1GA45-F1
#
_cell.length_a   1.000
_cell.length_b   1.000
_cell.length_c   1.000
_cell.angle_alpha   90.00
_cell.angle_beta   90.00
_cell.angle_gamma   90.00
#
_symmetry.space_group_name_H-M   'P 1'
#
loop_
_entity.id
_entity.type
_entity.pdbx_description
1 polymer ?
#
loop_
_entity_poly.entity_id
_entity_poly.type
_entity_poly.pdbx_seq_one_letter_code
_entity_poly.pdbx_strand_id
1 'polypeptide(L)' 'VLACLRLLIRKCARESLCQDEIQKLLPSEVPLQLQNDLVLLLQKCQARWKEDASNDH' A
#
# COMPACT_ATOMS: atom_id res chain seq x y z
N VAL A 1 2.87 -8.10 13.15
CA VAL A 1 1.77 -7.55 12.31
C VAL A 1 1.94 -6.07 11.98
N LEU A 2 2.02 -5.15 12.96
CA LEU A 2 2.17 -3.69 12.71
C LEU A 2 3.41 -3.27 11.91
N ALA A 3 4.51 -4.02 12.00
CA ALA A 3 5.74 -3.73 11.27
C ALA A 3 5.57 -3.89 9.74
N CYS A 4 4.83 -4.92 9.28
CA CYS A 4 4.55 -5.16 7.87
C CYS A 4 3.72 -4.02 7.26
N LEU A 5 2.68 -3.56 7.97
CA LEU A 5 1.83 -2.46 7.51
C LEU A 5 2.61 -1.14 7.42
N ARG A 6 3.43 -0.81 8.42
CA ARG A 6 4.27 0.39 8.39
C ARG A 6 5.28 0.37 7.23
N LEU A 7 5.85 -0.79 6.93
CA LEU A 7 6.76 -0.95 5.80
C LEU A 7 6.02 -0.79 4.46
N LEU A 8 4.84 -1.40 4.32
CA LEU A 8 3.98 -1.32 3.14
C LEU A 8 3.56 0.13 2.85
N ILE A 9 3.10 0.86 3.86
CA ILE A 9 2.70 2.27 3.72
C ILE A 9 3.87 3.13 3.21
N ARG A 10 5.07 2.98 3.81
CA ARG A 10 6.25 3.74 3.37
C ARG A 10 6.64 3.41 1.93
N LYS A 11 6.60 2.13 1.55
CA LYS A 11 6.89 1.70 0.18
C LYS A 11 5.85 2.22 -0.79
N CYS A 12 4.56 2.10 -0.50
CA CYS A 12 3.48 2.60 -1.37
C CYS A 12 3.49 4.14 -1.51
N ALA A 13 3.91 4.87 -0.47
CA ALA A 13 4.01 6.32 -0.51
C ALA A 13 5.20 6.83 -1.35
N ARG A 14 6.33 6.10 -1.33
CA ARG A 14 7.54 6.47 -2.07
C ARG A 14 7.59 5.88 -3.48
N GLU A 15 7.12 4.66 -3.64
CA GLU A 15 7.19 3.86 -4.85
C GLU A 15 5.76 3.60 -5.35
N SER A 16 5.53 3.77 -6.64
CA SER A 16 4.24 3.50 -7.28
C SER A 16 4.00 2.00 -7.45
N LEU A 17 3.81 1.28 -6.33
CA LEU A 17 3.59 -0.16 -6.35
C LEU A 17 2.24 -0.54 -6.98
N CYS A 18 2.26 -1.49 -7.91
CA CYS A 18 1.05 -2.10 -8.49
C CYS A 18 0.45 -3.14 -7.52
N GLN A 19 -0.82 -3.50 -7.74
CA GLN A 19 -1.55 -4.47 -6.90
C GLN A 19 -0.79 -5.79 -6.67
N ASP A 20 -0.21 -6.36 -7.72
CA ASP A 20 0.56 -7.61 -7.66
C ASP A 20 1.79 -7.49 -6.73
N GLU A 21 2.49 -6.36 -6.79
CA GLU A 21 3.64 -6.08 -5.94
C GLU A 21 3.24 -5.90 -4.47
N ILE A 22 2.09 -5.27 -4.21
CA ILE A 22 1.55 -5.13 -2.85
C ILE A 22 1.13 -6.50 -2.29
N GLN A 23 0.48 -7.34 -3.11
CA GLN A 23 0.07 -8.68 -2.71
C GLN A 23 1.26 -9.59 -2.38
N LYS A 24 2.35 -9.52 -3.14
CA LYS A 24 3.60 -10.26 -2.85
C LYS A 24 4.25 -9.86 -1.52
N LEU A 25 4.01 -8.64 -1.05
CA LEU A 25 4.55 -8.13 0.22
C LEU A 25 3.69 -8.50 1.43
N LEU A 26 2.47 -8.99 1.20
CA LEU A 26 1.58 -9.43 2.27
C LEU A 26 1.88 -10.89 2.65
N PRO A 27 1.90 -11.22 3.95
CA PRO A 27 2.07 -12.60 4.40
C PRO A 27 0.89 -13.48 3.97
N SER A 28 1.16 -14.74 3.65
CA SER A 28 0.14 -15.73 3.25
C SER A 28 -0.78 -16.14 4.41
N GLU A 29 -0.39 -15.82 5.65
CA GLU A 29 -1.21 -15.97 6.84
C GLU A 29 -2.39 -14.98 6.89
N VAL A 30 -2.39 -13.94 6.03
CA VAL A 30 -3.48 -12.97 5.94
C VAL A 30 -4.59 -13.54 5.04
N PRO A 31 -5.86 -13.55 5.47
CA PRO A 31 -6.98 -13.98 4.62
C PRO A 31 -7.02 -13.22 3.31
N LEU A 32 -7.31 -13.91 2.20
CA LEU A 32 -7.32 -13.32 0.85
C LEU A 32 -8.26 -12.10 0.75
N GLN A 33 -9.40 -12.14 1.42
CA GLN A 33 -10.34 -11.02 1.50
C GLN A 33 -9.68 -9.78 2.11
N LEU A 34 -8.99 -9.95 3.23
CA LEU A 34 -8.30 -8.86 3.92
C LEU A 34 -7.10 -8.36 3.11
N GLN A 35 -6.38 -9.24 2.40
CA GLN A 35 -5.32 -8.83 1.49
C GLN A 35 -5.86 -7.93 0.36
N ASN A 36 -6.98 -8.31 -0.26
CA ASN A 36 -7.61 -7.52 -1.32
C ASN A 36 -8.10 -6.16 -0.80
N ASP A 37 -8.74 -6.12 0.37
CA ASP A 37 -9.19 -4.88 0.99
C ASP A 37 -8.00 -3.96 1.32
N LEU A 38 -6.90 -4.51 1.85
CA LEU A 38 -5.68 -3.77 2.14
C LEU A 38 -5.04 -3.19 0.87
N VAL A 39 -4.96 -3.99 -0.20
CA VAL A 39 -4.40 -3.52 -1.48
C VAL A 39 -5.24 -2.38 -2.06
N LEU A 40 -6.57 -2.53 -2.06
CA LEU A 40 -7.48 -1.51 -2.55
C LEU A 40 -7.34 -0.19 -1.77
N LEU A 41 -7.26 -0.28 -0.43
CA LEU A 41 -7.06 0.89 0.43
C LEU A 41 -5.69 1.55 0.18
N LEU A 42 -4.61 0.76 0.08
CA LEU A 42 -3.27 1.25 -0.18
C LEU A 42 -3.16 1.97 -1.54
N GLN A 43 -3.78 1.42 -2.58
CA GLN A 43 -3.81 2.06 -3.90
C GLN A 43 -4.55 3.40 -3.89
N LYS A 44 -5.70 3.47 -3.20
CA LYS A 44 -6.46 4.72 -3.03
C LYS A 44 -5.65 5.76 -2.26
N CYS A 45 -4.95 5.35 -1.20
CA CYS A 45 -4.09 6.22 -0.42
C CYS A 45 -2.87 6.70 -1.24
N GLN A 46 -2.29 5.84 -2.07
CA GLN A 46 -1.15 6.20 -2.92
C GLN A 46 -1.47 7.29 -3.93
N ALA A 47 -2.66 7.28 -4.54
CA ALA A 47 -3.10 8.38 -5.40
C ALA A 47 -3.13 9.71 -4.62
N ARG A 48 -3.75 9.71 -3.43
CA ARG A 48 -3.79 10.88 -2.55
C ARG A 48 -2.40 11.35 -2.10
N TRP A 49 -1.51 10.43 -1.72
CA TRP A 49 -0.15 10.79 -1.30
C TRP A 49 0.67 11.40 -2.43
N LYS A 50 0.45 10.98 -3.68
CA LYS A 50 1.08 11.61 -4.84
C LYS A 50 0.55 13.02 -5.07
N GLU A 51 -0.76 13.22 -4.93
CA GLU A 51 -1.38 14.54 -5.03
C GLU A 51 -0.86 15.48 -3.93
N ASP A 52 -0.83 15.01 -2.68
CA ASP A 52 -0.28 15.78 -1.54
C ASP A 52 1.22 16.10 -1.75
N ALA A 53 2.02 15.15 -2.23
CA ALA A 53 3.43 15.38 -2.53
C ALA A 53 3.66 16.31 -3.73
N SER A 54 2.71 16.38 -4.67
CA SER A 54 2.79 17.25 -5.84
C SER A 54 2.32 18.68 -5.56
N ASN A 55 1.49 18.88 -4.54
CA ASN A 55 0.97 20.19 -4.13
C ASN A 55 1.87 20.94 -3.14
N ASP A 56 2.98 20.35 -2.69
CA ASP A 56 3.98 20.97 -1.82
C ASP A 56 4.99 21.84 -2.62
N HIS A 57 4.54 22.54 -3.66
CA HIS A 57 5.36 23.42 -4.52
C HIS A 57 4.94 24.89 -4.39
#